data_AF-A0A0M4TTC7-F1
#
_entry.id   AF-A0A0M4TTC7-F1
#
_cell.length_a   1.000
_cell.length_b   1.000
_cell.length_c   1.000
_cell.angle_alpha   90.00
_cell.angle_beta   90.00
_cell.angle_gamma   90.00
#
_symmetry.space_group_name_H-M   'P 1'
#
loop_
_entity.id
_entity.type
_entity.pdbx_description
1 polymer ?
#
loop_
_entity_poly.entity_id
_entity_poly.type
_entity_poly.pdbx_seq_one_letter_code
_entity_poly.pdbx_strand_id
1 'polypeptide(L)' 'MTQPQPTVTPKLEEPKFGFSEYAERLNGRAAMIGFGLMVIIEYVTNQGVLSWLGLK' A
#
# COMPACT_ATOMS: atom_id res chain seq x y z
N MET A 1 45.28 14.49 -10.96
CA MET A 1 44.32 15.26 -10.14
C MET A 1 43.27 14.29 -9.64
N THR A 2 43.45 13.74 -8.44
CA THR A 2 42.54 12.74 -7.86
C THR A 2 41.48 13.48 -7.03
N GLN A 3 40.22 13.40 -7.44
CA GLN A 3 39.13 14.06 -6.72
C GLN A 3 38.85 13.31 -5.40
N PRO A 4 38.76 13.99 -4.24
CA PRO A 4 38.43 13.32 -2.99
C PRO A 4 36.98 12.83 -3.02
N GLN A 5 36.82 11.51 -2.89
CA GLN A 5 35.52 10.85 -2.82
C GLN A 5 34.96 11.08 -1.40
N PRO A 6 33.71 11.57 -1.23
CA PRO A 6 33.10 11.71 0.10
C PRO A 6 32.96 10.35 0.80
N THR A 7 33.49 10.23 2.02
CA THR A 7 33.49 8.96 2.79
C THR A 7 32.11 8.61 3.39
N VAL A 8 31.16 9.54 3.42
CA VAL A 8 29.83 9.32 4.02
C VAL A 8 28.74 9.81 3.06
N THR A 9 27.93 8.89 2.57
CA THR A 9 26.66 9.21 1.91
C THR A 9 25.66 9.60 3.01
N PRO A 10 25.14 10.85 3.04
CA PRO A 10 24.11 11.20 3.98
C PRO A 10 22.88 10.31 3.73
N LYS A 11 22.48 9.56 4.75
CA LYS A 11 21.21 8.82 4.75
C LYS A 11 20.10 9.86 4.82
N LEU A 12 19.57 10.24 3.66
CA LEU A 12 18.36 11.06 3.59
C LEU A 12 17.23 10.23 4.20
N GLU A 13 16.58 10.75 5.24
CA GLU A 13 15.34 10.12 5.73
C GLU A 13 14.34 10.13 4.58
N GLU A 14 13.93 8.94 4.15
CA GLU A 14 12.88 8.82 3.15
C GLU A 14 11.63 9.54 3.68
N PRO A 15 11.05 10.47 2.90
CA PRO A 15 9.86 11.18 3.32
C PRO A 15 8.75 10.15 3.57
N LYS A 16 8.41 9.96 4.84
CA LYS A 16 7.45 8.96 5.30
C LYS A 16 5.99 9.31 4.92
N PHE A 17 5.78 10.52 4.43
CA PHE A 17 4.51 11.07 3.96
C PHE A 17 4.54 11.30 2.43
N GLY A 18 3.46 10.91 1.75
CA GLY A 18 3.33 11.00 0.30
C GLY A 18 3.51 9.64 -0.40
N PHE A 19 3.83 9.68 -1.69
CA PHE A 19 4.13 8.49 -2.49
C PHE A 19 5.57 8.01 -2.20
N SER A 20 5.77 7.39 -1.03
CA SER A 20 7.02 6.72 -0.68
C SER A 20 6.88 5.21 -0.81
N GLU A 21 8.00 4.52 -1.04
CA GLU A 21 8.01 3.07 -1.19
C GLU A 21 7.42 2.35 0.05
N TYR A 22 7.64 2.91 1.24
CA TYR A 22 7.02 2.43 2.47
C TYR A 22 5.49 2.54 2.43
N ALA A 23 4.95 3.69 2.02
CA ALA A 23 3.51 3.92 1.93
C ALA A 23 2.87 3.03 0.86
N GLU A 24 3.51 2.84 -0.29
CA GLU A 24 3.04 1.96 -1.35
C GLU A 24 2.96 0.50 -0.89
N ARG A 25 4.02 0.00 -0.23
CA ARG A 25 4.05 -1.36 0.34
C ARG A 25 2.98 -1.55 1.41
N LEU A 26 2.76 -0.54 2.26
CA LEU A 26 1.73 -0.59 3.30
C LEU A 26 0.32 -0.61 2.69
N ASN A 27 0.05 0.29 1.74
CA ASN A 27 -1.23 0.37 1.04
C ASN A 27 -1.51 -0.90 0.23
N GLY A 28 -0.50 -1.48 -0.43
CA GLY A 28 -0.65 -2.74 -1.16
C GLY A 28 -1.03 -3.91 -0.25
N ARG A 29 -0.46 -3.99 0.95
CA ARG A 29 -0.85 -5.01 1.95
C ARG A 29 -2.28 -4.82 2.43
N ALA A 30 -2.65 -3.58 2.74
CA ALA A 30 -4.02 -3.25 3.13
C ALA A 30 -5.02 -3.61 2.02
N ALA A 31 -4.68 -3.37 0.76
CA ALA A 31 -5.50 -3.75 -0.38
C ALA A 31 -5.66 -5.27 -0.52
N MET A 32 -4.58 -6.06 -0.37
CA MET A 32 -4.68 -7.53 -0.40
C MET A 32 -5.59 -8.08 0.70
N ILE A 33 -5.48 -7.54 1.93
CA ILE A 33 -6.35 -7.92 3.04
C ILE A 33 -7.80 -7.51 2.76
N GLY A 34 -8.02 -6.27 2.30
CA GLY A 34 -9.35 -5.75 1.97
C GLY A 34 -10.04 -6.58 0.88
N PHE A 35 -9.30 -6.99 -0.16
CA PHE A 35 -9.83 -7.86 -1.21
C PHE A 35 -10.19 -9.25 -0.68
N GLY A 36 -9.34 -9.86 0.15
CA GLY A 36 -9.67 -11.13 0.79
C GLY A 36 -10.93 -11.05 1.67
N LEU A 37 -11.05 -10.00 2.47
CA LEU A 37 -12.24 -9.75 3.30
C LEU A 37 -13.49 -9.53 2.44
N MET A 38 -13.38 -8.80 1.33
CA MET A 38 -14.46 -8.59 0.38
C MET A 38 -15.03 -9.93 -0.08
N VAL A 39 -14.19 -10.86 -0.56
CA VAL A 39 -14.62 -12.19 -1.02
C VAL A 39 -15.26 -13.01 0.10
N ILE A 40 -14.66 -13.00 1.30
CA ILE A 40 -15.21 -13.73 2.47
C ILE A 40 -16.61 -13.22 2.82
N ILE A 41 -16.80 -11.90 2.83
CA ILE A 41 -18.08 -11.27 3.14
C ILE A 41 -19.13 -11.60 2.07
N GLU A 42 -18.77 -11.55 0.78
CA GLU A 42 -19.69 -11.93 -0.30
C GLU A 42 -20.14 -13.38 -0.16
N TYR A 43 -19.20 -14.28 0.17
CA TYR A 43 -19.50 -15.69 0.37
C TYR A 43 -20.44 -15.93 1.55
N VAL A 44 -20.21 -15.26 2.68
CA VAL A 44 -21.04 -15.41 3.89
C VAL A 44 -22.43 -14.79 3.70
N THR A 45 -22.51 -13.63 3.07
CA THR A 45 -23.78 -12.90 2.91
C THR A 45 -24.58 -13.34 1.68
N ASN A 46 -23.97 -14.07 0.74
CA ASN A 46 -24.52 -14.38 -0.58
C ASN A 46 -24.99 -13.12 -1.35
N GLN A 47 -24.43 -11.96 -1.02
CA GLN A 47 -24.71 -10.69 -1.65
C GLN A 47 -23.39 -10.06 -2.06
N GLY A 48 -23.29 -9.63 -3.33
CA GLY A 48 -22.08 -8.95 -3.81
C GLY A 48 -21.85 -7.64 -3.06
N VAL A 49 -20.60 -7.24 -2.83
CA VAL A 49 -20.28 -6.03 -2.06
C VAL A 49 -20.83 -4.77 -2.74
N LEU A 50 -21.02 -4.80 -4.07
CA LEU A 50 -21.67 -3.73 -4.83
C LEU A 50 -23.16 -3.54 -4.47
N SER A 51 -23.83 -4.59 -4.00
CA SER A 51 -25.22 -4.50 -3.55
C SER A 51 -25.37 -3.62 -2.32
N TRP A 52 -24.32 -3.49 -1.49
CA TRP A 52 -24.29 -2.59 -0.34
C TRP A 52 -24.21 -1.12 -0.75
N LEU A 53 -23.67 -0.85 -1.94
CA LEU A 53 -23.67 0.49 -2.55
C LEU A 53 -24.99 0.77 -3.31
N GLY A 54 -25.98 -0.13 -3.23
CA GLY A 54 -27.29 0.01 -3.87
C GLY A 54 -27.31 -0.36 -5.36
N LEU A 55 -26.22 -0.90 -5.88
CA LEU A 55 -26.10 -1.35 -7.27
C LEU A 55 -26.41 -2.85 -7.32
N LYS A 56 -27.50 -3.22 -7.99
CA LYS A 56 -28.01 -4.59 -8.08
C LYS A 56 -27.51 -5.31 -9.31
#